data_AF-A0AAV5Z5B2-F1
#
_entry.id   AF-A0AAV5Z5B2-F1
#
_cell.length_a   1.000
_cell.length_b   1.000
_cell.length_c   1.000
_cell.angle_alpha   90.00
_cell.angle_beta   90.00
_cell.angle_gamma   90.00
#
_symmetry.space_group_name_H-M   'P 1'
#
loop_
_entity.id
_entity.type
_entity.pdbx_description
1 polymer ?
#
loop_
_entity_poly.entity_id
_entity_poly.type
_entity_poly.pdbx_seq_one_letter_code
_entity_poly.pdbx_strand_id
1 'polypeptide(L)'
;MGEGQRRADTETELRLLRDGDIIVKGRMPRSSNATFLVELALEGGTALAVYKPEQGERPLWDFPPGLYRREIAAYLLSEALGWGLVPPTAPRDGPLGEGSLQLFVPADFRQHYFTLLEAEEHRETLQRICLFDLVANNADRKSGHCLLVPGDRIYAIDNGLTFHAEPKL
;
A
#
# COMPACT_ATOMS: atom_id res chain seq x y z
N MET A 1 19.71 -4.92 11.06
CA MET A 1 19.95 -5.28 9.65
C MET A 1 20.18 -3.99 8.87
N GLY A 2 21.29 -3.88 8.14
CA GLY A 2 21.74 -2.63 7.53
C GLY A 2 20.89 -2.19 6.32
N GLU A 3 20.85 -0.89 6.06
CA GLU A 3 20.07 -0.26 4.96
C GLU A 3 20.30 -0.93 3.59
N GLY A 4 21.51 -1.42 3.33
CA GLY A 4 21.85 -2.13 2.09
C GLY A 4 21.08 -3.44 1.88
N GLN A 5 20.81 -4.21 2.93
CA GLN A 5 20.03 -5.44 2.84
C GLN A 5 18.56 -5.11 2.53
N ARG A 6 18.00 -4.12 3.24
CA ARG A 6 16.61 -3.69 3.04
C ARG A 6 16.37 -3.21 1.60
N ARG A 7 17.32 -2.47 1.04
CA ARG A 7 17.23 -1.99 -0.34
C ARG A 7 17.27 -3.15 -1.35
N ALA A 8 18.11 -4.17 -1.11
CA ALA A 8 18.16 -5.36 -1.95
C ALA A 8 16.86 -6.19 -1.86
N ASP A 9 16.29 -6.31 -0.67
CA ASP A 9 15.01 -6.99 -0.45
C ASP A 9 13.88 -6.26 -1.20
N THR A 10 13.79 -4.93 -1.07
CA THR A 10 12.78 -4.11 -1.76
C THR A 10 12.93 -4.17 -3.29
N GLU A 11 14.14 -4.18 -3.84
CA GLU A 11 14.33 -4.35 -5.29
C GLU A 11 13.83 -5.73 -5.75
N THR A 12 14.08 -6.76 -4.95
CA THR A 12 13.59 -8.12 -5.23
C THR A 12 12.06 -8.19 -5.17
N GLU A 13 11.45 -7.58 -4.16
CA GLU A 13 9.99 -7.46 -4.02
C GLU A 13 9.37 -6.70 -5.20
N LEU A 14 9.99 -5.58 -5.61
CA LEU A 14 9.54 -4.82 -6.78
C LEU A 14 9.64 -5.61 -8.09
N ARG A 15 10.70 -6.42 -8.27
CA ARG A 15 10.80 -7.32 -9.44
C ARG A 15 9.69 -8.37 -9.43
N LEU A 16 9.40 -8.98 -8.28
CA LEU A 16 8.26 -9.89 -8.13
C LEU A 16 6.92 -9.22 -8.49
N LEU A 17 6.68 -8.02 -7.99
CA LEU A 17 5.46 -7.25 -8.29
C LEU A 17 5.35 -6.89 -9.78
N ARG A 18 6.48 -6.56 -10.42
CA ARG A 18 6.50 -6.12 -11.82
C ARG A 18 6.49 -7.24 -12.83
N ASP A 19 7.09 -8.38 -12.52
CA ASP A 19 7.41 -9.42 -13.50
C ASP A 19 6.85 -10.80 -13.13
N GLY A 20 6.50 -11.04 -11.87
CA GLY A 20 6.05 -12.35 -11.40
C GLY A 20 4.70 -12.79 -11.97
N ASP A 21 4.56 -14.10 -12.18
CA ASP A 21 3.30 -14.73 -12.57
C ASP A 21 2.23 -14.51 -11.49
N ILE A 22 1.01 -14.17 -11.88
CA ILE A 22 -0.05 -13.76 -10.96
C ILE A 22 -1.09 -14.87 -10.81
N ILE A 23 -1.21 -15.41 -9.61
CA ILE A 23 -2.26 -16.37 -9.25
C ILE A 23 -3.25 -15.69 -8.29
N VAL A 24 -4.48 -15.47 -8.75
CA VAL A 24 -5.54 -14.90 -7.90
C VAL A 24 -6.00 -15.94 -6.88
N LYS A 25 -5.78 -15.67 -5.60
CA LYS A 25 -6.17 -16.58 -4.50
C LYS A 25 -7.60 -16.33 -4.03
N GLY A 26 -8.07 -15.10 -4.14
CA GLY A 26 -9.45 -14.74 -3.82
C GLY A 26 -9.67 -13.24 -3.66
N ARG A 27 -10.93 -12.85 -3.52
CA ARG A 27 -11.32 -11.46 -3.24
C ARG A 27 -11.23 -11.18 -1.75
N MET A 28 -10.63 -10.05 -1.38
CA MET A 28 -10.61 -9.59 0.00
C MET A 28 -12.01 -9.13 0.45
N PRO A 29 -12.49 -9.57 1.62
CA PRO A 29 -13.79 -9.17 2.13
C PRO A 29 -13.79 -7.70 2.56
N ARG A 30 -14.97 -7.06 2.55
CA ARG A 30 -15.21 -5.70 3.08
C ARG A 30 -14.41 -4.56 2.41
N SER A 31 -13.93 -4.76 1.17
CA SER A 31 -13.40 -3.66 0.35
C SER A 31 -14.50 -3.02 -0.49
N SER A 32 -14.50 -1.68 -0.56
CA SER A 32 -15.42 -0.91 -1.41
C SER A 32 -15.13 -1.14 -2.89
N ASN A 33 -13.85 -1.26 -3.27
CA ASN A 33 -13.42 -1.60 -4.62
C ASN A 33 -13.19 -3.13 -4.73
N ALA A 34 -13.08 -3.66 -5.94
CA ALA A 34 -12.61 -5.03 -6.10
C ALA A 34 -11.12 -5.09 -5.72
N THR A 35 -10.81 -5.86 -4.68
CA THR A 35 -9.46 -6.02 -4.15
C THR A 35 -9.20 -7.50 -3.98
N PHE A 36 -8.07 -7.98 -4.48
CA PHE A 36 -7.76 -9.40 -4.56
C PHE A 36 -6.46 -9.70 -3.82
N LEU A 37 -6.44 -10.80 -3.08
CA LEU A 37 -5.19 -11.40 -2.64
C LEU A 37 -4.66 -12.24 -3.80
N VAL A 38 -3.42 -11.99 -4.18
CA VAL A 38 -2.72 -12.74 -5.21
C VAL A 38 -1.43 -13.31 -4.66
N GLU A 39 -0.99 -14.41 -5.28
CA GLU A 39 0.33 -14.97 -5.09
C GLU A 39 1.13 -14.69 -6.36
N LEU A 40 2.35 -14.19 -6.17
CA LEU A 40 3.30 -13.87 -7.21
C LEU A 40 4.42 -14.90 -7.20
N ALA A 41 4.90 -15.31 -8.38
CA ALA A 41 6.04 -16.20 -8.51
C ALA A 41 7.02 -15.70 -9.58
N LEU A 42 8.31 -15.62 -9.24
CA LEU A 42 9.39 -15.28 -10.18
C LEU A 42 10.69 -15.98 -9.73
N GLU A 43 11.34 -16.71 -10.65
CA GLU A 43 12.70 -17.28 -10.50
C GLU A 43 13.03 -17.85 -9.09
N GLY A 44 12.14 -18.70 -8.56
CA GLY A 44 12.36 -19.41 -7.29
C GLY A 44 11.92 -18.67 -6.02
N GLY A 45 11.37 -17.46 -6.14
CA GLY A 45 10.73 -16.71 -5.06
C GLY A 45 9.22 -16.61 -5.25
N THR A 46 8.50 -16.54 -4.13
CA THR A 46 7.07 -16.22 -4.12
C THR A 46 6.77 -15.12 -3.11
N ALA A 47 5.73 -14.34 -3.37
CA ALA A 47 5.23 -13.33 -2.46
C ALA A 47 3.71 -13.20 -2.55
N LEU A 48 3.07 -12.83 -1.44
CA LEU A 48 1.67 -12.41 -1.47
C LEU A 48 1.60 -10.92 -1.81
N ALA A 49 0.59 -10.53 -2.58
CA ALA A 49 0.32 -9.14 -2.91
C ALA A 49 -1.19 -8.84 -2.92
N VAL A 50 -1.51 -7.57 -2.76
CA VAL A 50 -2.84 -7.01 -2.90
C VAL A 50 -2.95 -6.40 -4.30
N TYR A 51 -3.87 -6.93 -5.10
CA TYR A 51 -4.16 -6.46 -6.46
C TYR A 51 -5.44 -5.62 -6.47
N LYS A 52 -5.34 -4.41 -6.99
CA LYS A 52 -6.47 -3.48 -7.21
C LYS A 52 -6.54 -3.13 -8.70
N PRO A 53 -7.33 -3.85 -9.52
CA PRO A 53 -7.54 -3.52 -10.93
C PRO A 53 -8.41 -2.28 -11.10
N GLU A 54 -8.16 -1.49 -12.15
CA GLU A 54 -8.98 -0.33 -12.52
C GLU A 54 -10.44 -0.74 -12.80
N GLN A 55 -10.64 -1.87 -13.49
CA GLN A 55 -11.99 -2.41 -13.76
C GLN A 55 -12.76 -2.79 -12.49
N GLY A 56 -12.05 -2.94 -11.37
CA GLY A 56 -12.60 -3.21 -10.05
C GLY A 56 -13.07 -1.97 -9.29
N GLU A 57 -12.79 -0.77 -9.81
CA GLU A 57 -13.11 0.48 -9.14
C GLU A 57 -14.61 0.76 -9.18
N ARG A 58 -15.14 1.21 -8.05
CA ARG A 58 -16.46 1.82 -7.98
C ARG A 58 -16.29 3.31 -8.27
N PRO A 59 -17.05 3.87 -9.22
CA PRO A 59 -17.02 5.30 -9.50
C PRO A 59 -17.30 6.11 -8.23
N LEU A 60 -16.49 7.15 -8.03
CA LEU A 60 -16.70 8.17 -7.00
C LEU A 60 -17.10 9.47 -7.69
N TRP A 61 -17.98 10.23 -7.07
CA TRP A 61 -18.46 11.49 -7.66
C TRP A 61 -17.38 12.58 -7.66
N ASP A 62 -16.41 12.50 -6.73
CA ASP A 62 -15.38 13.51 -6.50
C ASP A 62 -13.95 13.02 -6.73
N PHE A 63 -13.77 11.82 -7.31
CA PHE A 63 -12.46 11.33 -7.74
C PHE A 63 -12.55 10.77 -9.16
N PRO A 64 -11.62 11.12 -10.06
CA PRO A 64 -11.57 10.52 -11.39
C PRO A 64 -11.13 9.05 -11.28
N PRO A 65 -11.50 8.20 -12.27
CA PRO A 65 -11.11 6.79 -12.31
C PRO A 65 -9.59 6.61 -12.34
N GLY A 66 -9.13 5.38 -12.15
CA GLY A 66 -7.72 5.02 -12.07
C GLY A 66 -7.15 5.30 -10.68
N LEU A 67 -7.92 5.02 -9.62
CA LEU A 67 -7.47 5.08 -8.23
C LEU A 67 -6.20 4.25 -7.98
N TYR A 68 -6.00 3.14 -8.71
CA TYR A 68 -4.77 2.35 -8.61
C TYR A 68 -3.50 3.17 -8.86
N ARG A 69 -3.55 4.19 -9.73
CA ARG A 69 -2.40 5.08 -10.01
C ARG A 69 -1.98 5.87 -8.78
N ARG A 70 -2.93 6.19 -7.91
CA ARG A 70 -2.70 6.91 -6.66
C ARG A 70 -2.02 6.05 -5.61
N GLU A 71 -2.33 4.76 -5.57
CA GLU A 71 -1.60 3.80 -4.74
C GLU A 71 -0.12 3.74 -5.12
N ILE A 72 0.16 3.72 -6.43
CA ILE A 72 1.53 3.74 -6.96
C ILE A 72 2.22 5.07 -6.65
N ALA A 73 1.54 6.20 -6.89
CA ALA A 73 2.06 7.53 -6.58
C ALA A 73 2.36 7.72 -5.08
N ALA A 74 1.52 7.17 -4.21
CA ALA A 74 1.73 7.20 -2.77
C ALA A 74 2.99 6.42 -2.35
N TYR A 75 3.23 5.26 -2.95
CA TYR A 75 4.48 4.52 -2.75
C TYR A 75 5.70 5.33 -3.21
N LEU A 76 5.66 5.89 -4.41
CA LEU A 76 6.76 6.70 -4.96
C LEU A 76 7.04 7.95 -4.09
N LEU A 77 5.99 8.63 -3.60
CA LEU A 77 6.14 9.76 -2.68
C LEU A 77 6.80 9.33 -1.37
N SER A 78 6.36 8.21 -0.79
CA SER A 78 6.91 7.66 0.45
C SER A 78 8.41 7.37 0.33
N GLU A 79 8.83 6.79 -0.80
CA GLU A 79 10.25 6.52 -1.09
C GLU A 79 11.04 7.81 -1.35
N ALA A 80 10.46 8.77 -2.08
CA ALA A 80 11.10 10.06 -2.35
C ALA A 80 11.34 10.88 -1.08
N LEU A 81 10.45 10.77 -0.08
CA LEU A 81 10.61 11.36 1.25
C LEU A 81 11.60 10.59 2.13
N GLY A 82 12.03 9.39 1.72
CA GLY A 82 12.90 8.52 2.48
C GLY A 82 12.25 7.92 3.73
N TRP A 83 10.92 7.91 3.82
CA TRP A 83 10.20 7.44 5.02
C TRP A 83 9.77 5.98 4.93
N GLY A 84 9.59 5.43 3.73
CA GLY A 84 9.21 4.03 3.54
C GLY A 84 7.92 3.64 4.28
N LEU A 85 6.93 4.54 4.29
CA LEU A 85 5.64 4.36 4.96
C LEU A 85 4.67 3.49 4.16
N VAL A 86 4.75 3.49 2.83
CA VAL A 86 3.85 2.71 1.98
C VAL A 86 4.58 1.43 1.54
N PRO A 87 3.94 0.24 1.59
CA PRO A 87 4.58 -0.99 1.11
C PRO A 87 4.94 -0.90 -0.37
N PRO A 88 5.94 -1.67 -0.84
CA PRO A 88 6.30 -1.73 -2.26
C PRO A 88 5.07 -1.91 -3.14
N THR A 89 4.88 -0.98 -4.09
CA THR A 89 3.70 -0.93 -4.95
C THR A 89 4.12 -0.65 -6.39
N ALA A 90 3.63 -1.44 -7.33
CA ALA A 90 3.98 -1.31 -8.75
C ALA A 90 2.73 -1.39 -9.66
N PRO A 91 2.75 -0.73 -10.83
CA PRO A 91 1.76 -0.97 -11.87
C PRO A 91 1.90 -2.38 -12.43
N ARG A 92 0.78 -3.00 -12.79
CA ARG A 92 0.77 -4.30 -13.46
C ARG A 92 -0.47 -4.45 -14.33
N ASP A 93 -0.27 -5.01 -15.53
CA ASP A 93 -1.34 -5.60 -16.30
C ASP A 93 -1.56 -7.04 -15.81
N GLY A 94 -2.67 -7.25 -15.11
CA GLY A 94 -2.98 -8.52 -14.45
C GLY A 94 -4.19 -9.23 -15.06
N PRO A 95 -4.61 -10.37 -14.50
CA PRO A 95 -5.72 -11.18 -15.03
C PRO A 95 -7.08 -10.45 -15.13
N LEU A 96 -7.23 -9.31 -14.45
CA LEU A 96 -8.44 -8.47 -14.45
C LEU A 96 -8.15 -7.06 -15.02
N GLY A 97 -7.10 -6.92 -15.82
CA GLY A 97 -6.67 -5.69 -16.47
C GLY A 97 -5.59 -4.90 -15.73
N GLU A 98 -5.35 -3.67 -16.16
CA GLU A 98 -4.39 -2.78 -15.52
C GLU A 98 -4.79 -2.47 -14.07
N GLY A 99 -3.79 -2.41 -13.19
CA GLY A 99 -4.00 -2.05 -11.79
C GLY A 99 -2.70 -1.88 -11.03
N SER A 100 -2.82 -1.78 -9.71
CA SER A 100 -1.68 -1.77 -8.78
C SER A 100 -1.53 -3.11 -8.09
N LEU A 101 -0.30 -3.60 -7.98
CA LEU A 101 0.10 -4.65 -7.05
C LEU A 101 0.89 -4.02 -5.90
N GLN A 102 0.42 -4.22 -4.67
CA GLN A 102 1.12 -3.82 -3.45
C GLN A 102 1.52 -5.06 -2.67
N LEU A 103 2.76 -5.13 -2.18
CA LEU A 103 3.21 -6.25 -1.36
C LEU A 103 2.27 -6.44 -0.15
N PHE A 104 1.86 -7.69 0.10
CA PHE A 104 1.01 -7.98 1.25
C PHE A 104 1.80 -7.82 2.54
N VAL A 105 1.21 -7.11 3.51
CA VAL A 105 1.83 -6.83 4.80
C VAL A 105 1.33 -7.83 5.85
N PRO A 106 2.16 -8.74 6.38
CA PRO A 106 1.78 -9.69 7.42
C PRO A 106 1.76 -9.00 8.81
N ALA A 107 0.78 -8.11 8.99
CA ALA A 107 0.65 -7.27 10.19
C ALA A 107 -0.12 -7.94 11.33
N ASP A 108 0.02 -7.40 12.54
CA ASP A 108 -0.90 -7.70 13.65
C ASP A 108 -2.20 -6.92 13.44
N PHE A 109 -3.21 -7.57 12.85
CA PHE A 109 -4.51 -6.96 12.56
C PHE A 109 -5.37 -6.66 13.80
N ARG A 110 -4.89 -6.93 15.01
CA ARG A 110 -5.51 -6.43 16.25
C ARG A 110 -5.09 -5.00 16.55
N GLN A 111 -3.99 -4.55 15.95
CA GLN A 111 -3.49 -3.18 16.08
C GLN A 111 -4.13 -2.26 15.04
N HIS A 112 -4.31 -1.01 15.40
CA HIS A 112 -4.74 0.06 14.52
C HIS A 112 -4.26 1.41 15.08
N TYR A 113 -4.42 2.50 14.34
CA TYR A 113 -3.95 3.84 14.75
C TYR A 113 -4.15 4.17 16.25
N PHE A 114 -5.37 3.97 16.81
CA PHE A 114 -5.62 4.31 18.20
C PHE A 114 -4.87 3.45 19.23
N THR A 115 -4.66 2.15 19.00
CA THR A 115 -3.85 1.32 19.92
C THR A 115 -2.38 1.68 19.78
N LEU A 116 -1.92 1.96 18.55
CA LEU A 116 -0.54 2.35 18.29
C LEU A 116 -0.20 3.70 18.92
N LEU A 117 -1.16 4.62 19.00
CA LEU A 117 -0.98 5.94 19.61
C LEU A 117 -0.67 5.88 21.11
N GLU A 118 -1.05 4.80 21.79
CA GLU A 118 -0.80 4.60 23.23
C GLU A 118 0.68 4.33 23.52
N ALA A 119 1.44 3.82 22.55
CA ALA A 119 2.86 3.54 22.69
C ALA A 119 3.71 4.70 22.16
N GLU A 120 4.54 5.29 23.01
CA GLU A 120 5.37 6.46 22.66
C GLU A 120 6.32 6.18 21.49
N GLU A 121 6.83 4.95 21.37
CA GLU A 121 7.76 4.52 20.33
C GLU A 121 7.17 4.61 18.91
N HIS A 122 5.84 4.58 18.77
CA HIS A 122 5.17 4.70 17.47
C HIS A 122 4.88 6.14 17.06
N ARG A 123 4.97 7.10 17.99
CA ARG A 123 4.51 8.48 17.78
C ARG A 123 5.19 9.18 16.61
N GLU A 124 6.51 9.00 16.46
CA GLU A 124 7.28 9.62 15.37
C GLU A 124 6.79 9.10 14.00
N THR A 125 6.59 7.78 13.87
CA THR A 125 6.09 7.18 12.62
C THR A 125 4.66 7.61 12.34
N LEU A 126 3.79 7.69 13.35
CA LEU A 126 2.43 8.18 13.19
C LEU A 126 2.39 9.67 12.78
N GLN A 127 3.31 10.49 13.29
CA GLN A 127 3.47 11.88 12.85
C GLN A 127 3.91 11.96 11.39
N ARG A 128 4.85 11.10 10.95
CA ARG A 128 5.24 11.00 9.54
C ARG A 128 4.07 10.59 8.65
N ILE A 129 3.23 9.65 9.08
CA ILE A 129 2.01 9.28 8.34
C ILE A 129 1.05 10.47 8.24
N CYS A 130 0.85 11.23 9.31
CA CYS A 130 0.02 12.44 9.28
C CYS A 130 0.57 13.50 8.31
N LEU A 131 1.88 13.76 8.35
CA LEU A 131 2.53 14.67 7.41
C LEU A 131 2.47 14.16 5.96
N PHE A 132 2.62 12.85 5.77
CA PHE A 132 2.46 12.22 4.47
C PHE A 132 1.05 12.43 3.93
N ASP A 133 0.02 12.21 4.76
CA ASP A 133 -1.37 12.42 4.37
C ASP A 133 -1.66 13.88 4.03
N LEU A 134 -1.07 14.83 4.76
CA LEU A 134 -1.16 16.26 4.45
C LEU A 134 -0.55 16.58 3.08
N VAL A 135 0.67 16.08 2.80
CA VAL A 135 1.36 16.31 1.52
C VAL A 135 0.64 15.61 0.36
N ALA A 136 0.18 14.38 0.58
CA ALA A 136 -0.52 13.58 -0.41
C ALA A 136 -1.99 13.99 -0.57
N ASN A 137 -2.51 14.89 0.28
CA ASN A 137 -3.92 15.26 0.32
C ASN A 137 -4.84 14.02 0.45
N ASN A 138 -4.56 13.15 1.43
CA ASN A 138 -5.29 11.90 1.63
C ASN A 138 -6.64 12.12 2.32
N ALA A 139 -7.73 11.87 1.61
CA ALA A 139 -9.08 12.11 2.10
C ALA A 139 -9.67 10.98 2.96
N ASP A 140 -8.99 9.83 3.10
CA ASP A 140 -9.61 8.61 3.65
C ASP A 140 -8.66 7.74 4.49
N ARG A 141 -7.76 8.36 5.26
CA ARG A 141 -6.96 7.64 6.25
C ARG A 141 -7.85 7.12 7.38
N LYS A 142 -8.13 5.80 7.38
CA LYS A 142 -8.82 5.12 8.49
C LYS A 142 -7.82 4.53 9.47
N SER A 143 -8.24 4.31 10.72
CA SER A 143 -7.37 3.76 11.76
C SER A 143 -6.75 2.40 11.40
N GLY A 144 -7.52 1.54 10.74
CA GLY A 144 -7.07 0.22 10.27
C GLY A 144 -6.11 0.26 9.07
N HIS A 145 -5.82 1.44 8.52
CA HIS A 145 -4.84 1.58 7.42
C HIS A 145 -3.40 1.69 7.94
N CYS A 146 -3.21 1.79 9.26
CA CYS A 146 -1.91 1.76 9.91
C CYS A 146 -1.61 0.33 10.38
N LEU A 147 -0.66 -0.33 9.72
CA LEU A 147 -0.36 -1.74 9.92
C LEU A 147 0.98 -1.92 10.64
N LEU A 148 0.93 -2.42 11.87
CA LEU A 148 2.14 -2.77 12.63
C LEU A 148 2.66 -4.14 12.19
N VAL A 149 3.94 -4.19 11.80
CA VAL A 149 4.65 -5.44 11.48
C VAL A 149 5.72 -5.74 12.54
N PRO A 150 6.23 -6.99 12.61
CA PRO A 150 7.35 -7.31 13.48
C PRO A 150 8.54 -6.35 13.28
N GLY A 151 9.14 -5.93 14.40
CA GLY A 151 10.22 -4.92 14.40
C GLY A 151 9.74 -3.47 14.41
N ASP A 152 8.54 -3.22 14.96
CA ASP A 152 7.95 -1.90 15.27
C ASP A 152 7.78 -0.93 14.09
N ARG A 153 7.80 -1.46 12.88
CA ARG A 153 7.52 -0.68 11.67
C ARG A 153 6.01 -0.60 11.45
N ILE A 154 5.55 0.58 11.07
CA ILE A 154 4.16 0.82 10.70
C ILE A 154 4.10 1.17 9.22
N TYR A 155 3.27 0.45 8.48
CA TYR A 155 2.93 0.78 7.10
C TYR A 155 1.59 1.49 7.00
N ALA A 156 1.46 2.41 6.06
CA ALA A 156 0.24 3.12 5.71
C ALA A 156 -0.28 2.62 4.36
N ILE A 157 -1.38 1.88 4.38
CA ILE A 157 -2.02 1.30 3.18
C ILE A 157 -3.26 2.08 2.74
N ASP A 158 -3.85 1.69 1.62
CA ASP A 158 -5.11 2.26 1.09
C ASP A 158 -5.03 3.78 0.87
N ASN A 159 -4.20 4.15 -0.11
CA ASN A 159 -3.91 5.53 -0.48
C ASN A 159 -4.62 5.93 -1.79
N GLY A 160 -5.62 5.16 -2.23
CA GLY A 160 -6.36 5.40 -3.47
C GLY A 160 -7.10 6.75 -3.51
N LEU A 161 -7.37 7.39 -2.37
CA LEU A 161 -8.04 8.69 -2.27
C LEU A 161 -7.07 9.83 -1.91
N THR A 162 -5.94 9.87 -2.63
CA THR A 162 -4.90 10.90 -2.53
C THR A 162 -4.77 11.70 -3.83
N PHE A 163 -3.95 12.76 -3.80
CA PHE A 163 -3.57 13.60 -4.93
C PHE A 163 -4.77 14.22 -5.66
N HIS A 164 -5.79 14.59 -4.89
CA HIS A 164 -6.89 15.39 -5.41
C HIS A 164 -6.40 16.84 -5.66
N ALA A 165 -6.88 17.47 -6.74
CA ALA A 165 -6.47 18.82 -7.12
C ALA A 165 -6.98 19.90 -6.14
N GLU A 166 -8.18 19.71 -5.60
CA GLU A 166 -8.72 20.52 -4.51
C GLU A 166 -8.29 19.97 -3.14
N PRO A 167 -8.07 20.83 -2.13
CA PRO A 167 -7.83 20.40 -0.76
C PRO A 167 -8.96 19.51 -0.22
N LYS A 168 -8.62 18.37 0.39
CA LYS A 168 -9.56 17.41 1.00
C LYS A 168 -9.37 17.27 2.52
N LEU A 169 -8.36 17.93 3.08
CA LEU A 169 -8.00 17.95 4.51
C LEU A 169 -8.25 19.31 5.16
#